data_AF-W2HQS4-F1
#
_entry.id   AF-W2HQS4-F1
#
_cell.length_a   1.000
_cell.length_b   1.000
_cell.length_c   1.000
_cell.angle_alpha   90.00
_cell.angle_beta   90.00
_cell.angle_gamma   90.00
#
_symmetry.space_group_name_H-M   'P 1'
#
loop_
_entity.id
_entity.type
_entity.pdbx_description
1 polymer ?
#
loop_
_entity_poly.entity_id
_entity_poly.type
_entity_poly.pdbx_seq_one_letter_code
_entity_poly.pdbx_strand_id
1 'polypeptide(L)'
;MLRVVSRFSQPARRVATTASKSIVGAHNVQCRCGNCVQHSMGCTCPRCQSRSFSVKSQSHYDIPKTQTAVVFEKNNEPLQVRKDWPVTQPEDLKPGEVLVRLAYSGVCHTDLHVWAGDWPLDNKLPLVGGHEGAGYVAAIAEHTHTRLKIGDPVGVKWLANSCLGCEDCRKGHESTCVDADLHGFTVDGSFQQWCV
;
A
#
# COMPACT_ATOMS: atom_id res chain seq x y z
N MET A 1 20.43 -2.39 -12.62
CA MET A 1 20.01 -2.68 -14.01
C MET A 1 18.48 -2.48 -14.06
N LEU A 2 17.95 -1.71 -15.01
CA LEU A 2 16.71 -0.94 -14.84
C LEU A 2 15.39 -1.67 -15.27
N ARG A 3 14.35 -1.57 -14.41
CA ARG A 3 12.89 -1.32 -14.65
C ARG A 3 12.11 -2.02 -15.78
N VAL A 4 11.00 -2.68 -15.39
CA VAL A 4 9.70 -2.60 -16.09
C VAL A 4 8.55 -2.52 -15.06
N VAL A 5 7.91 -1.36 -14.97
CA VAL A 5 6.50 -1.26 -14.55
C VAL A 5 5.73 -1.14 -15.84
N SER A 6 4.78 -2.03 -16.08
CA SER A 6 3.98 -2.05 -17.30
C SER A 6 3.41 -0.66 -17.59
N ARG A 7 3.76 -0.12 -18.75
CA ARG A 7 3.09 1.05 -19.31
C ARG A 7 1.72 0.60 -19.78
N PHE A 8 0.66 1.07 -19.12
CA PHE A 8 -0.63 1.20 -19.79
C PHE A 8 -0.49 2.34 -20.82
N SER A 9 -0.12 1.99 -22.06
CA SER A 9 -0.27 2.87 -23.21
C SER A 9 -1.73 2.87 -23.64
N GLN A 10 -2.59 3.55 -22.88
CA GLN A 10 -3.78 4.13 -23.49
C GLN A 10 -3.40 5.51 -24.03
N PRO A 11 -3.75 5.86 -25.28
CA PRO A 11 -3.47 7.18 -25.80
C PRO A 11 -4.19 8.19 -24.91
N ALA A 12 -3.42 9.01 -24.21
CA ALA A 12 -3.92 10.22 -23.62
C ALA A 12 -4.52 11.04 -24.76
N ARG A 13 -5.85 10.97 -24.90
CA ARG A 13 -6.60 11.82 -25.80
C ARG A 13 -6.22 13.24 -25.42
N ARG A 14 -5.51 13.95 -26.32
CA ARG A 14 -5.10 15.35 -26.13
C ARG A 14 -6.32 16.12 -25.63
N VAL A 15 -6.32 16.46 -24.34
CA VAL A 15 -7.16 17.56 -23.88
C VAL A 15 -6.51 18.78 -24.48
N ALA A 16 -7.19 19.31 -25.50
CA ALA A 16 -6.80 20.53 -26.17
C ALA A 16 -6.50 21.59 -25.11
N THR A 17 -5.31 22.18 -25.20
CA THR A 17 -5.02 23.49 -24.64
C THR A 17 -6.02 24.47 -25.22
N THR A 18 -7.16 24.62 -24.55
CA THR A 18 -8.10 25.70 -24.76
C THR A 18 -7.84 26.68 -23.63
N ALA A 19 -7.09 27.73 -23.96
CA ALA A 19 -7.18 28.97 -23.24
C ALA A 19 -8.64 29.43 -23.29
N SER A 20 -9.37 29.28 -22.20
CA SER A 20 -10.72 29.82 -22.11
C SER A 20 -11.13 29.95 -20.67
N LYS A 21 -11.16 31.21 -20.24
CA LYS A 21 -12.21 31.85 -19.45
C LYS A 21 -12.88 30.98 -18.40
N SER A 22 -12.75 31.45 -17.16
CA SER A 22 -13.72 31.29 -16.07
C SER A 22 -15.13 31.06 -16.61
N ILE A 23 -15.57 29.81 -16.59
CA ILE A 23 -16.97 29.43 -16.72
C ILE A 23 -17.30 28.77 -15.39
N VAL A 24 -18.14 29.48 -14.64
CA VAL A 24 -18.84 29.00 -13.47
C VAL A 24 -19.74 27.85 -13.92
N GLY A 25 -19.18 26.64 -13.94
CA GLY A 25 -19.93 25.41 -14.13
C GLY A 25 -20.49 24.98 -12.78
N ALA A 26 -21.79 25.16 -12.59
CA ALA A 26 -22.51 24.65 -11.43
C ALA A 26 -22.49 23.10 -11.46
N HIS A 27 -21.55 22.49 -10.72
CA HIS A 27 -21.62 21.08 -10.42
C HIS A 27 -22.75 20.86 -9.41
N ASN A 28 -23.84 20.26 -9.88
CA ASN A 28 -24.99 19.88 -9.06
C ASN A 28 -24.68 18.60 -8.25
N VAL A 29 -23.61 18.64 -7.44
CA VAL A 29 -23.31 17.60 -6.47
C VAL A 29 -24.18 17.91 -5.25
N GLN A 30 -25.36 17.28 -5.20
CA GLN A 30 -26.19 17.30 -4.00
C GLN A 30 -25.37 16.76 -2.82
N CYS A 31 -25.00 17.65 -1.91
CA CYS A 31 -24.29 17.31 -0.69
C CYS A 31 -25.21 16.44 0.17
N ARG A 32 -24.77 15.22 0.52
CA ARG A 32 -25.55 14.21 1.29
C ARG A 32 -25.91 14.64 2.73
N CYS A 33 -25.61 15.86 3.15
CA CYS A 33 -25.94 16.36 4.48
C CYS A 33 -27.42 16.75 4.63
N GLY A 34 -28.17 16.85 3.53
CA GLY A 34 -29.62 17.04 3.52
C GLY A 34 -30.13 18.45 3.86
N ASN A 35 -29.25 19.46 4.05
CA ASN A 35 -29.70 20.77 4.53
C ASN A 35 -28.93 22.00 4.02
N CYS A 36 -28.09 21.88 2.98
CA CYS A 36 -27.33 23.02 2.44
C CYS A 36 -27.79 23.35 1.02
N VAL A 37 -28.54 24.43 0.88
CA VAL A 37 -28.93 25.03 -0.40
C VAL A 37 -27.77 25.91 -0.86
N GLN A 38 -26.97 25.41 -1.79
CA GLN A 38 -25.98 26.13 -2.64
C GLN A 38 -25.03 27.14 -1.95
N HIS A 39 -23.75 26.76 -1.81
CA HIS A 39 -22.65 27.71 -1.62
C HIS A 39 -21.52 27.46 -2.61
N SER A 40 -20.82 28.53 -3.01
CA SER A 40 -19.62 28.50 -3.84
C SER A 40 -18.47 27.74 -3.15
N MET A 41 -17.59 27.12 -3.96
CA MET A 41 -16.49 26.26 -3.51
C MET A 41 -15.82 26.72 -2.20
N GLY A 42 -15.77 25.84 -1.19
CA GLY A 42 -15.23 26.15 0.14
C GLY A 42 -16.21 25.89 1.30
N CYS A 43 -16.98 24.79 1.26
CA CYS A 43 -17.96 24.50 2.31
C CYS A 43 -17.27 24.15 3.63
N THR A 44 -17.41 24.99 4.66
CA THR A 44 -16.81 24.84 5.98
C THR A 44 -17.69 24.08 6.99
N CYS A 45 -18.68 23.32 6.52
CA CYS A 45 -19.60 22.65 7.43
C CYS A 45 -18.88 21.54 8.23
N PRO A 46 -19.11 21.42 9.55
CA PRO A 46 -18.40 20.47 10.41
C PRO A 46 -18.49 19.00 9.93
N ARG A 47 -19.60 18.65 9.27
CA ARG A 47 -19.89 17.30 8.74
C ARG A 47 -19.19 17.00 7.41
N CYS A 48 -18.81 18.04 6.66
CA CYS A 48 -18.07 17.93 5.41
C CYS A 48 -16.56 17.99 5.68
N GLN A 49 -16.14 18.81 6.64
CA GLN A 49 -14.76 18.85 7.14
C GLN A 49 -14.32 17.52 7.79
N SER A 50 -15.24 16.75 8.37
CA SER A 50 -14.94 15.43 8.94
C SER A 50 -14.83 14.30 7.91
N ARG A 51 -15.17 14.55 6.64
CA ARG A 51 -15.15 13.54 5.57
C ARG A 51 -14.08 13.76 4.51
N SER A 52 -13.37 14.88 4.54
CA SER A 52 -12.05 14.91 3.93
C SER A 52 -11.11 14.13 4.85
N PHE A 53 -11.11 12.80 4.74
CA PHE A 53 -9.89 12.02 4.99
C PHE A 53 -8.90 12.44 3.90
N SER A 54 -8.41 13.67 4.01
CA SER A 54 -7.13 14.01 3.45
C SER A 54 -6.17 13.18 4.28
N VAL A 55 -5.84 11.98 3.80
CA VAL A 55 -4.56 11.40 4.14
C VAL A 55 -3.57 12.40 3.55
N LYS A 56 -3.24 13.43 4.35
CA LYS A 56 -2.25 14.42 3.96
C LYS A 56 -1.05 13.57 3.60
N SER A 57 -0.63 13.60 2.34
CA SER A 57 0.67 13.08 1.93
C SER A 57 1.67 13.81 2.82
N GLN A 58 2.11 13.15 3.90
CA GLN A 58 3.05 13.78 4.80
C GLN A 58 4.40 13.67 4.12
N SER A 59 5.08 14.80 3.92
CA SER A 59 6.44 14.83 3.38
C SER A 59 7.45 14.22 4.37
N HIS A 60 7.03 13.99 5.61
CA HIS A 60 7.79 13.37 6.68
C HIS A 60 6.84 12.61 7.61
N TYR A 61 7.20 11.39 7.96
CA TYR A 61 6.44 10.56 8.90
C TYR A 61 7.21 10.41 10.21
N ASP A 62 6.53 10.59 11.34
CA ASP A 62 7.04 10.20 12.65
C ASP A 62 6.86 8.68 12.79
N ILE A 63 7.87 7.91 12.36
CA ILE A 63 7.83 6.45 12.35
C ILE A 63 8.01 5.95 13.79
N PRO A 64 7.00 5.27 14.38
CA PRO A 64 7.11 4.76 15.73
C PRO A 64 8.02 3.53 15.77
N LYS A 65 8.54 3.20 16.96
CA LYS A 65 9.34 1.97 17.17
C LYS A 65 8.47 0.70 17.18
N THR A 66 7.21 0.84 17.57
CA THR A 66 6.24 -0.25 17.64
C THR A 66 4.91 0.15 16.99
N GLN A 67 4.12 -0.84 16.63
CA GLN A 67 2.87 -0.69 15.90
C GLN A 67 1.83 -1.72 16.32
N THR A 68 0.59 -1.48 15.88
CA THR A 68 -0.47 -2.48 15.92
C THR A 68 -0.40 -3.39 14.70
N ALA A 69 -0.43 -4.71 14.92
CA ALA A 69 -0.45 -5.73 13.88
C ALA A 69 -1.35 -6.91 14.29
N VAL A 70 -1.89 -7.62 13.31
CA VAL A 70 -2.60 -8.90 13.50
C VAL A 70 -1.63 -10.02 13.19
N VAL A 71 -1.27 -10.79 14.22
CA VAL A 71 -0.21 -11.81 14.18
C VAL A 71 -0.78 -13.15 14.57
N PHE A 72 -0.29 -14.22 13.94
CA PHE A 72 -0.47 -15.59 14.45
C PHE A 72 0.88 -16.27 14.66
N GLU A 73 0.99 -16.98 15.78
CA GLU A 73 2.23 -17.64 16.21
C GLU A 73 2.37 -19.04 15.58
N LYS A 74 1.24 -19.68 15.27
CA LYS A 74 1.15 -20.98 14.60
C LYS A 74 -0.06 -21.01 13.68
N ASN A 75 -0.02 -21.90 12.70
CA ASN A 75 -1.13 -22.11 11.78
C ASN A 75 -2.38 -22.61 12.54
N ASN A 76 -3.54 -22.10 12.14
CA ASN A 76 -4.86 -22.39 12.69
C ASN A 76 -5.08 -22.03 14.18
N GLU A 77 -4.15 -21.27 14.78
CA GLU A 77 -4.30 -20.70 16.12
C GLU A 77 -4.98 -19.32 16.09
N PRO A 78 -5.55 -18.83 17.20
CA PRO A 78 -6.21 -17.53 17.24
C PRO A 78 -5.32 -16.36 16.76
N LEU A 79 -5.90 -15.51 15.91
CA LEU A 79 -5.28 -14.26 15.46
C LEU A 79 -5.18 -13.27 16.63
N GLN A 80 -3.99 -12.75 16.88
CA GLN A 80 -3.70 -11.83 17.99
C GLN A 80 -3.51 -10.40 17.49
N VAL A 81 -4.27 -9.46 18.05
CA VAL A 81 -4.01 -8.03 17.85
C VAL A 81 -2.94 -7.59 18.83
N ARG A 82 -1.69 -7.47 18.35
CA ARG A 82 -0.54 -7.00 19.12
C ARG A 82 -0.37 -5.49 18.92
N LYS A 83 -0.03 -4.74 19.98
CA LYS A 83 0.22 -3.28 19.93
C LYS A 83 1.69 -2.90 20.04
N ASP A 84 2.53 -3.91 20.23
CA ASP A 84 3.95 -3.86 20.52
C ASP A 84 4.79 -4.49 19.38
N TRP A 85 4.17 -4.76 18.22
CA TRP A 85 4.89 -5.34 17.09
C TRP A 85 5.93 -4.34 16.57
N PRO A 86 7.18 -4.75 16.31
CA PRO A 86 8.22 -3.82 15.88
C PRO A 86 7.89 -3.21 14.50
N VAL A 87 8.35 -1.98 14.30
CA VAL A 87 8.39 -1.34 12.98
C VAL A 87 9.83 -1.36 12.50
N THR A 88 10.07 -1.81 11.26
CA THR A 88 11.39 -1.67 10.62
C THR A 88 11.75 -0.21 10.51
N GLN A 89 12.87 0.20 11.11
CA GLN A 89 13.30 1.60 11.07
C GLN A 89 13.95 1.93 9.72
N PRO A 90 13.91 3.20 9.26
CA PRO A 90 14.48 3.59 7.97
C PRO A 90 15.93 3.16 7.75
N GLU A 91 16.75 3.20 8.79
CA GLU A 91 18.16 2.78 8.80
C GLU A 91 18.36 1.28 8.62
N ASP A 92 17.35 0.45 8.91
CA ASP A 92 17.38 -1.01 8.80
C ASP A 92 16.88 -1.51 7.44
N LEU A 93 16.31 -0.63 6.61
CA LEU A 93 15.80 -1.01 5.29
C LEU A 93 16.96 -1.39 4.35
N LYS A 94 16.79 -2.48 3.62
CA LYS A 94 17.77 -2.94 2.63
C LYS A 94 17.59 -2.22 1.29
N PRO A 95 18.65 -2.06 0.49
CA PRO A 95 18.52 -1.48 -0.85
C PRO A 95 17.44 -2.20 -1.69
N GLY A 96 16.47 -1.43 -2.18
CA GLY A 96 15.28 -1.94 -2.88
C GLY A 96 13.99 -1.90 -2.06
N GLU A 97 14.09 -1.82 -0.72
CA GLU A 97 12.95 -1.80 0.18
C GLU A 97 12.42 -0.37 0.40
N VAL A 98 11.12 -0.29 0.71
CA VAL A 98 10.44 0.94 1.10
C VAL A 98 9.56 0.64 2.31
N LEU A 99 9.52 1.52 3.31
CA LEU A 99 8.54 1.41 4.38
C LEU A 99 7.26 2.09 3.92
N VAL A 100 6.13 1.40 4.04
CA VAL A 100 4.79 1.87 3.68
C VAL A 100 3.96 2.03 4.94
N ARG A 101 3.39 3.23 5.15
CA ARG A 101 2.33 3.43 6.13
C ARG A 101 1.00 2.99 5.52
N LEU A 102 0.42 1.92 6.03
CA LEU A 102 -0.83 1.36 5.54
C LEU A 102 -2.00 2.27 5.90
N ALA A 103 -2.88 2.50 4.93
CA ALA A 103 -4.16 3.16 5.14
C ALA A 103 -5.29 2.13 5.25
N TYR A 104 -5.26 1.12 4.38
CA TYR A 104 -6.23 0.04 4.31
C TYR A 104 -5.54 -1.25 3.84
N SER A 105 -6.13 -2.39 4.16
CA SER A 105 -5.78 -3.68 3.55
C SER A 105 -7.06 -4.44 3.20
N GLY A 106 -7.07 -5.06 2.03
CA GLY A 106 -8.08 -6.04 1.64
C GLY A 106 -7.87 -7.37 2.37
N VAL A 107 -8.91 -8.21 2.38
CA VAL A 107 -8.84 -9.56 2.96
C VAL A 107 -9.38 -10.51 1.91
N CYS A 108 -8.55 -11.47 1.53
CA CYS A 108 -8.88 -12.49 0.54
C CYS A 108 -8.84 -13.88 1.17
N HIS A 109 -9.41 -14.87 0.47
CA HIS A 109 -9.39 -16.26 0.91
C HIS A 109 -7.95 -16.82 1.00
N THR A 110 -7.01 -16.29 0.22
CA THR A 110 -5.59 -16.63 0.36
C THR A 110 -5.10 -16.41 1.79
N ASP A 111 -5.50 -15.32 2.46
CA ASP A 111 -5.07 -15.07 3.83
C ASP A 111 -5.58 -16.16 4.80
N LEU A 112 -6.77 -16.72 4.52
CA LEU A 112 -7.32 -17.86 5.28
C LEU A 112 -6.49 -19.13 5.06
N HIS A 113 -6.12 -19.44 3.82
CA HIS A 113 -5.30 -20.60 3.49
C HIS A 113 -3.92 -20.51 4.14
N VAL A 114 -3.29 -19.33 4.09
CA VAL A 114 -2.00 -19.13 4.76
C VAL A 114 -2.12 -19.31 6.27
N TRP A 115 -3.14 -18.71 6.89
CA TRP A 115 -3.38 -18.90 8.32
C TRP A 115 -3.67 -20.37 8.67
N ALA A 116 -4.44 -21.08 7.86
CA ALA A 116 -4.74 -22.49 8.06
C ALA A 116 -3.51 -23.40 7.85
N GLY A 117 -2.53 -22.96 7.05
CA GLY A 117 -1.36 -23.74 6.69
C GLY A 117 -1.71 -24.96 5.84
N ASP A 118 -2.69 -24.83 4.95
CA ASP A 118 -3.25 -25.95 4.17
C ASP A 118 -2.60 -26.15 2.79
N TRP A 119 -1.60 -25.33 2.46
CA TRP A 119 -0.81 -25.46 1.24
C TRP A 119 0.45 -26.32 1.47
N PRO A 120 0.97 -26.99 0.43
CA PRO A 120 2.16 -27.84 0.52
C PRO A 120 3.47 -27.02 0.55
N LEU A 121 3.42 -25.80 1.09
CA LEU A 121 4.53 -24.86 1.20
C LEU A 121 4.54 -24.27 2.61
N ASP A 122 5.71 -24.24 3.23
CA ASP A 122 5.87 -23.70 4.59
C ASP A 122 5.83 -22.17 4.55
N ASN A 123 4.95 -21.58 5.36
CA ASN A 123 4.91 -20.15 5.63
C ASN A 123 5.86 -19.78 6.78
N LYS A 124 6.28 -18.52 6.82
CA LYS A 124 6.99 -17.95 7.98
C LYS A 124 6.07 -18.00 9.21
N LEU A 125 6.66 -18.23 10.38
CA LEU A 125 6.01 -18.06 11.69
C LEU A 125 6.99 -17.41 12.69
N PRO A 126 6.52 -16.52 13.59
CA PRO A 126 5.21 -15.87 13.60
C PRO A 126 5.00 -14.98 12.37
N LEU A 127 3.74 -14.75 11.99
CA LEU A 127 3.40 -14.05 10.75
C LEU A 127 2.35 -12.97 10.95
N VAL A 128 2.61 -11.80 10.37
CA VAL A 128 1.58 -10.82 10.01
C VAL A 128 1.03 -11.20 8.63
N GLY A 129 -0.27 -11.47 8.53
CA GLY A 129 -0.91 -11.82 7.24
C GLY A 129 -1.16 -10.61 6.32
N GLY A 130 -1.87 -10.86 5.21
CA GLY A 130 -2.39 -9.82 4.31
C GLY A 130 -1.47 -9.46 3.16
N HIS A 131 -2.02 -9.37 1.96
CA HIS A 131 -1.26 -9.06 0.74
C HIS A 131 -2.02 -8.13 -0.23
N GLU A 132 -2.97 -7.37 0.31
CA GLU A 132 -3.81 -6.43 -0.42
C GLU A 132 -3.76 -5.03 0.22
N GLY A 133 -2.57 -4.62 0.63
CA GLY A 133 -2.35 -3.36 1.33
C GLY A 133 -2.35 -2.16 0.40
N ALA A 134 -2.95 -1.06 0.82
CA ALA A 134 -2.86 0.24 0.15
C ALA A 134 -2.42 1.30 1.17
N GLY A 135 -1.38 2.05 0.84
CA GLY A 135 -0.75 2.99 1.75
C GLY A 135 0.11 4.02 1.04
N TYR A 136 0.98 4.64 1.83
CA TYR A 136 1.84 5.73 1.37
C TYR A 136 3.28 5.44 1.76
N VAL A 137 4.21 5.73 0.84
CA VAL A 137 5.65 5.57 1.10
C VAL A 137 6.05 6.47 2.25
N ALA A 138 6.57 5.89 3.32
CA ALA A 138 7.03 6.58 4.51
C ALA A 138 8.55 6.75 4.56
N ALA A 139 9.28 5.73 4.13
CA ALA A 139 10.73 5.77 3.98
C ALA A 139 11.15 4.94 2.76
N ILE A 140 12.33 5.25 2.23
CA ILE A 140 12.95 4.53 1.11
C ILE A 140 14.36 4.20 1.58
N ALA A 141 14.79 2.95 1.43
CA ALA A 141 16.12 2.55 1.85
C ALA A 141 17.21 3.36 1.14
N GLU A 142 18.29 3.65 1.84
CA GLU A 142 19.48 4.24 1.22
C GLU A 142 19.98 3.38 0.06
N HIS A 143 20.66 4.01 -0.90
CA HIS A 143 21.16 3.35 -2.11
C HIS A 143 20.08 2.69 -3.01
N THR A 144 18.79 2.99 -2.79
CA THR A 144 17.70 2.52 -3.66
C THR A 144 17.47 3.45 -4.84
N HIS A 145 17.67 2.95 -6.06
CA HIS A 145 17.38 3.69 -7.29
C HIS A 145 15.90 3.57 -7.71
N THR A 146 15.05 4.48 -7.25
CA THR A 146 13.60 4.46 -7.54
C THR A 146 13.09 5.80 -8.10
N ARG A 147 11.86 5.77 -8.64
CA ARG A 147 11.06 6.97 -8.96
C ARG A 147 10.10 7.36 -7.82
N LEU A 148 9.90 6.44 -6.88
CA LEU A 148 9.03 6.67 -5.74
C LEU A 148 9.59 7.80 -4.88
N LYS A 149 8.68 8.56 -4.30
CA LYS A 149 8.95 9.61 -3.34
C LYS A 149 8.18 9.33 -2.06
N ILE A 150 8.68 9.84 -0.94
CA ILE A 150 7.92 9.86 0.32
C ILE A 150 6.57 10.56 0.06
N GLY A 151 5.50 9.92 0.51
CA GLY A 151 4.12 10.35 0.31
C GLY A 151 3.44 9.82 -0.96
N ASP A 152 4.14 9.12 -1.86
CA ASP A 152 3.51 8.49 -3.01
C ASP A 152 2.56 7.36 -2.58
N PRO A 153 1.37 7.22 -3.22
CA PRO A 153 0.48 6.09 -2.96
C PRO A 153 1.04 4.81 -3.59
N VAL A 154 1.08 3.73 -2.81
CA VAL A 154 1.61 2.42 -3.22
C VAL A 154 0.74 1.28 -2.72
N GLY A 155 0.87 0.12 -3.36
CA GLY A 155 0.19 -1.11 -2.99
C GLY A 155 1.17 -2.21 -2.59
N VAL A 156 0.88 -2.89 -1.50
CA VAL A 156 1.53 -4.13 -1.05
C VAL A 156 0.74 -5.29 -1.66
N LYS A 157 1.41 -6.14 -2.46
CA LYS A 157 0.80 -7.22 -3.24
C LYS A 157 1.32 -8.56 -2.75
N TRP A 158 0.80 -9.66 -3.28
CA TRP A 158 1.31 -11.02 -3.00
C TRP A 158 2.82 -11.17 -3.22
N LEU A 159 3.30 -10.83 -4.42
CA LEU A 159 4.73 -10.89 -4.74
C LEU A 159 5.45 -9.66 -4.16
N ALA A 160 6.20 -9.87 -3.08
CA ALA A 160 7.00 -8.84 -2.40
C ALA A 160 8.29 -8.56 -3.16
N ASN A 161 9.02 -9.63 -3.48
CA ASN A 161 10.33 -9.56 -4.10
C ASN A 161 10.59 -10.81 -4.96
N SER A 162 11.56 -10.70 -5.86
CA SER A 162 12.06 -11.82 -6.69
C SER A 162 13.54 -11.60 -6.96
N CYS A 163 14.27 -12.64 -7.37
CA CYS A 163 15.73 -12.50 -7.55
C CYS A 163 16.14 -11.60 -8.72
N LEU A 164 15.21 -11.30 -9.65
CA LEU A 164 15.45 -10.52 -10.88
C LEU A 164 16.57 -11.06 -11.79
N GLY A 165 17.08 -12.26 -11.51
CA GLY A 165 18.26 -12.84 -12.16
C GLY A 165 18.03 -14.17 -12.86
N CYS A 166 16.97 -14.91 -12.50
CA CYS A 166 16.64 -16.21 -13.08
C CYS A 166 15.97 -16.10 -14.45
N GLU A 167 15.80 -17.25 -15.13
CA GLU A 167 15.18 -17.32 -16.45
C GLU A 167 13.77 -16.72 -16.46
N ASP A 168 12.93 -17.07 -15.50
CA ASP A 168 11.55 -16.59 -15.41
C ASP A 168 11.48 -15.09 -15.16
N CYS A 169 12.29 -14.56 -14.23
CA CYS A 169 12.37 -13.12 -14.00
C CYS A 169 12.78 -12.36 -15.26
N ARG A 170 13.75 -12.87 -16.03
CA ARG A 170 14.20 -12.23 -17.28
C ARG A 170 13.14 -12.26 -18.38
N LYS A 171 12.19 -13.19 -18.32
CA LYS A 171 11.03 -13.28 -19.22
C LYS A 171 9.84 -12.46 -18.74
N GLY A 172 9.91 -11.83 -17.57
CA GLY A 172 8.78 -11.11 -16.96
C GLY A 172 7.76 -12.04 -16.28
N HIS A 173 8.21 -13.20 -15.82
CA HIS A 173 7.44 -14.17 -15.04
C HIS A 173 7.93 -14.19 -13.59
N GLU A 174 8.08 -13.02 -12.96
CA GLU A 174 8.61 -12.92 -11.59
C GLU A 174 7.77 -13.69 -10.57
N SER A 175 6.49 -13.93 -10.85
CA SER A 175 5.59 -14.74 -10.02
C SER A 175 5.95 -16.22 -9.93
N THR A 176 6.79 -16.74 -10.83
CA THR A 176 7.31 -18.12 -10.79
C THR A 176 8.78 -18.17 -10.38
N CYS A 177 9.32 -17.06 -9.86
CA CYS A 177 10.67 -17.05 -9.31
C CYS A 177 10.79 -18.03 -8.12
N VAL A 178 11.81 -18.87 -8.15
CA VAL A 178 12.11 -19.84 -7.08
C VAL A 178 12.56 -19.17 -5.77
N ASP A 179 13.09 -17.96 -5.87
CA ASP A 179 13.55 -17.13 -4.74
C ASP A 179 12.58 -15.96 -4.50
N ALA A 180 11.28 -16.19 -4.68
CA ALA A 180 10.27 -15.16 -4.46
C ALA A 180 9.99 -14.97 -2.96
N ASP A 181 9.95 -13.72 -2.53
CA ASP A 181 9.37 -13.36 -1.23
C ASP A 181 7.90 -12.97 -1.42
N LEU A 182 7.04 -13.42 -0.51
CA LEU A 182 5.59 -13.33 -0.62
C LEU A 182 5.02 -12.65 0.64
N HIS A 183 4.37 -11.49 0.47
CA HIS A 183 3.76 -10.74 1.57
C HIS A 183 2.64 -11.54 2.21
N GLY A 184 2.62 -11.58 3.54
CA GLY A 184 1.65 -12.35 4.28
C GLY A 184 1.82 -13.86 4.14
N PHE A 185 3.01 -14.33 3.71
CA PHE A 185 3.35 -15.75 3.59
C PHE A 185 4.81 -16.04 4.00
N THR A 186 5.81 -15.61 3.23
CA THR A 186 7.24 -15.75 3.61
C THR A 186 7.79 -14.51 4.31
N VAL A 187 7.17 -13.34 4.10
CA VAL A 187 7.47 -12.09 4.81
C VAL A 187 6.20 -11.49 5.39
N ASP A 188 6.35 -10.63 6.40
CA ASP A 188 5.20 -10.00 7.05
C ASP A 188 4.40 -9.13 6.07
N GLY A 189 3.08 -9.27 6.12
CA GLY A 189 2.14 -8.69 5.19
C GLY A 189 1.52 -7.37 5.64
N SER A 190 0.38 -7.04 5.05
CA SER A 190 -0.31 -5.75 5.18
C SER A 190 -1.29 -5.64 6.35
N PHE A 191 -1.47 -6.68 7.18
CA PHE A 191 -2.29 -6.61 8.42
C PHE A 191 -1.54 -5.95 9.59
N GLN A 192 -0.84 -4.85 9.30
CA GLN A 192 -0.08 -4.02 10.23
C GLN A 192 -0.12 -2.56 9.77
N GLN A 193 0.26 -1.63 10.65
CA GLN A 193 0.22 -0.19 10.35
C GLN A 193 1.36 0.28 9.43
N TRP A 194 2.49 -0.42 9.45
CA TRP A 194 3.71 -0.14 8.71
C TRP A 194 4.28 -1.45 8.16
N CYS A 195 4.36 -1.56 6.85
CA CYS A 195 4.84 -2.76 6.15
C CYS A 195 6.03 -2.37 5.27
N VAL A 196 7.00 -3.25 5.15
CA VAL A 196 8.06 -3.16 4.14
C VAL A 196 7.60 -3.84 2.86
#